data_AF-A0A0S9CC80-F1
#
_entry.id   AF-A0A0S9CC80-F1
#
_cell.length_a   1.000
_cell.length_b   1.000
_cell.length_c   1.000
_cell.angle_alpha   90.00
_cell.angle_beta   90.00
_cell.angle_gamma   90.00
#
_symmetry.space_group_name_H-M   'P 1'
#
loop_
_entity.id
_entity.type
_entity.pdbx_description
1 polymer ?
#
loop_
_entity_poly.entity_id
_entity_poly.type
_entity_poly.pdbx_seq_one_letter_code
_entity_poly.pdbx_strand_id
1 'polypeptide(L)'
;MRRSEIWGSALLILTAAIYTWVTFYFSAHPLAPDGQRLIFFWGIDGDAVVGLTYLVGGLVGCAGLLLLVPSLIRRVSLRWLRVLTGWATAVAGIAAAPFVGLFLLVSLILCFGTTVREVAPDGRSIIVTQDEFDGDVVHIYSEFDAFHYRWSGEAPELSGPRTISSENCRLETSGEALVLSCGAGTVTIHSDQRPAG
;
A
#
# COMPACT_ATOMS: atom_id res chain seq x y z
N MET A 1 28.60 23.12 10.52
CA MET A 1 27.90 22.32 9.50
C MET A 1 27.21 23.24 8.52
N ARG A 2 27.20 22.90 7.22
CA ARG A 2 26.42 23.66 6.23
C ARG A 2 24.93 23.32 6.37
N ARG A 3 24.04 24.25 6.01
CA ARG A 3 22.58 23.99 6.02
C ARG A 3 22.21 22.74 5.23
N SER A 4 22.88 22.47 4.10
CA SER A 4 22.68 21.25 3.30
C SER A 4 23.03 19.96 4.04
N GLU A 5 24.04 19.98 4.92
CA GLU A 5 24.43 18.81 5.72
C GLU A 5 23.38 18.51 6.79
N ILE A 6 22.88 19.56 7.46
CA ILE A 6 21.84 19.44 8.50
C ILE A 6 20.56 18.87 7.88
N TRP A 7 20.10 19.46 6.77
CA TRP A 7 18.89 19.00 6.08
C TRP A 7 19.04 17.59 5.50
N GLY A 8 20.18 17.29 4.86
CA GLY A 8 20.40 15.96 4.32
C GLY A 8 20.47 14.89 5.41
N SER A 9 21.10 15.16 6.55
CA SER A 9 21.09 14.25 7.70
C SER A 9 19.69 14.09 8.30
N ALA A 10 18.93 15.18 8.42
CA ALA A 10 17.56 15.13 8.91
C ALA A 10 16.67 14.26 8.01
N LEU A 11 16.79 14.38 6.68
CA LEU A 11 16.04 13.56 5.73
C LEU A 11 16.43 12.08 5.81
N LEU A 12 17.72 11.76 5.97
CA LEU A 12 18.14 10.36 6.16
C LEU A 12 17.63 9.76 7.47
N ILE A 13 17.62 10.53 8.55
CA ILE A 13 17.05 10.10 9.84
C ILE A 13 15.55 9.87 9.68
N LEU A 14 14.85 10.76 8.99
CA LEU A 14 13.42 10.62 8.70
C LEU A 14 13.15 9.35 7.87
N THR A 15 13.92 9.10 6.82
CA THR A 15 13.83 7.85 6.05
C THR A 15 14.02 6.62 6.94
N ALA A 16 15.06 6.60 7.78
CA ALA A 16 15.29 5.47 8.69
C ALA A 16 14.14 5.26 9.68
N ALA A 17 13.58 6.36 10.21
CA ALA A 17 12.42 6.33 11.10
C ALA A 17 11.17 5.79 10.39
N ILE A 18 10.90 6.21 9.15
CA ILE A 18 9.80 5.70 8.33
C ILE A 18 9.95 4.20 8.11
N TYR A 19 11.12 3.74 7.66
CA TYR A 19 11.37 2.32 7.40
C TYR A 19 11.23 1.47 8.67
N THR A 20 11.77 1.96 9.79
CA THR A 20 11.69 1.25 11.07
C THR A 20 10.25 1.20 11.58
N TRP A 21 9.50 2.29 11.43
CA TRP A 21 8.08 2.34 11.80
C TRP A 21 7.25 1.37 10.96
N VAL A 22 7.44 1.31 9.64
CA VAL A 22 6.75 0.35 8.76
C VAL A 22 7.08 -1.08 9.19
N THR A 23 8.36 -1.42 9.32
CA THR A 23 8.75 -2.78 9.74
C THR A 23 8.17 -3.14 11.10
N PHE A 24 8.21 -2.21 12.06
CA PHE A 24 7.65 -2.44 13.39
C PHE A 24 6.13 -2.64 13.33
N TYR A 25 5.41 -1.73 12.66
CA TYR A 25 3.95 -1.76 12.56
C TYR A 25 3.45 -3.08 11.95
N PHE A 26 4.05 -3.51 10.83
CA PHE A 26 3.68 -4.74 10.15
C PHE A 26 4.20 -6.02 10.83
N SER A 27 5.29 -5.93 11.60
CA SER A 27 5.72 -7.05 12.45
C SER A 27 4.84 -7.22 13.70
N ALA A 28 4.26 -6.12 14.21
CA ALA A 28 3.43 -6.10 15.41
C ALA A 28 1.95 -6.42 15.12
N HIS A 29 1.50 -6.18 13.89
CA HIS A 29 0.18 -6.57 13.39
C HIS A 29 0.39 -7.67 12.35
N PRO A 30 0.62 -8.93 12.77
CA PRO A 30 0.63 -10.02 11.82
C PRO A 30 -0.71 -10.05 11.08
N LEU A 31 -0.69 -10.68 9.90
CA LEU A 31 -1.88 -11.19 9.21
C LEU A 31 -2.90 -11.71 10.24
N ALA A 32 -4.19 -11.68 9.87
CA ALA A 32 -5.23 -12.23 10.75
C ALA A 32 -4.79 -13.62 11.29
N PRO A 33 -5.21 -14.04 12.51
CA PRO A 33 -4.67 -15.24 13.18
C PRO A 33 -4.69 -16.54 12.35
N ASP A 34 -5.43 -16.55 11.25
CA ASP A 34 -5.60 -17.60 10.25
C ASP A 34 -4.74 -17.44 8.98
N GLY A 35 -3.85 -16.44 8.94
CA GLY A 35 -2.99 -16.13 7.80
C GLY A 35 -3.68 -15.32 6.69
N GLN A 36 -4.91 -14.84 6.90
CA GLN A 36 -5.64 -14.10 5.86
C GLN A 36 -5.16 -12.65 5.70
N ARG A 37 -5.26 -12.16 4.46
CA ARG A 37 -4.91 -10.78 4.10
C ARG A 37 -5.87 -9.79 4.76
N LEU A 38 -5.29 -8.79 5.42
CA LEU A 38 -6.00 -7.65 5.97
C LEU A 38 -5.83 -6.46 5.02
N ILE A 39 -6.92 -5.79 4.70
CA ILE A 39 -6.89 -4.54 3.93
C ILE A 39 -7.28 -3.38 4.85
N PHE A 40 -6.71 -2.20 4.60
CA PHE A 40 -7.06 -1.01 5.37
C PHE A 40 -8.43 -0.46 4.97
N PHE A 41 -9.04 0.32 5.88
CA PHE A 41 -10.33 1.01 5.70
C PHE A 41 -10.51 1.74 4.36
N TRP A 42 -9.42 2.19 3.75
CA TRP A 42 -9.43 2.88 2.45
C TRP A 42 -9.48 1.92 1.25
N GLY A 43 -9.59 0.62 1.49
CA GLY A 43 -9.58 -0.36 0.41
C GLY A 43 -8.22 -0.58 -0.23
N ILE A 44 -7.17 -0.06 0.39
CA ILE A 44 -5.79 -0.22 -0.03
C ILE A 44 -5.26 -1.47 0.66
N ASP A 45 -4.73 -2.39 -0.13
CA ASP A 45 -4.04 -3.57 0.40
C ASP A 45 -2.93 -3.13 1.36
N GLY A 46 -2.76 -3.81 2.49
CA GLY A 46 -1.68 -3.52 3.43
C GLY A 46 -0.32 -3.49 2.74
N ASP A 47 -0.11 -4.40 1.79
CA ASP A 47 1.10 -4.47 0.97
C ASP A 47 1.30 -3.23 0.09
N ALA A 48 0.22 -2.65 -0.43
CA ALA A 48 0.28 -1.41 -1.20
C ALA A 48 0.60 -0.19 -0.31
N VAL A 49 0.06 -0.13 0.91
CA VAL A 49 0.43 0.90 1.90
C VAL A 49 1.91 0.79 2.28
N VAL A 50 2.41 -0.44 2.49
CA VAL A 50 3.83 -0.71 2.72
C VAL A 50 4.67 -0.23 1.54
N GLY A 51 4.31 -0.62 0.32
CA GLY A 51 4.99 -0.22 -0.90
C GLY A 51 5.05 1.28 -1.08
N LEU A 52 3.93 1.98 -0.89
CA LEU A 52 3.84 3.44 -0.99
C LEU A 52 4.69 4.12 0.10
N THR A 53 4.67 3.60 1.32
CA THR A 53 5.45 4.18 2.41
C THR A 53 6.95 4.01 2.19
N TYR A 54 7.39 2.84 1.70
CA TYR A 54 8.78 2.63 1.30
C TYR A 54 9.17 3.51 0.12
N LEU A 55 8.27 3.72 -0.84
CA LEU A 55 8.50 4.61 -1.97
C LEU A 55 8.77 6.04 -1.50
N VAL A 56 7.87 6.59 -0.68
CA VAL A 56 8.00 7.94 -0.14
C VAL A 56 9.27 8.06 0.70
N GLY A 57 9.52 7.09 1.59
CA GLY A 57 10.74 7.04 2.40
C GLY A 57 12.01 6.99 1.54
N GLY A 58 12.00 6.23 0.45
CA GLY A 58 13.08 6.13 -0.53
C GLY A 58 13.35 7.46 -1.24
N LEU A 59 12.31 8.15 -1.71
CA LEU A 59 12.43 9.48 -2.33
C LEU A 59 13.01 10.52 -1.36
N VAL A 60 12.54 10.51 -0.11
CA VAL A 60 13.09 11.33 0.98
C VAL A 60 14.57 11.00 1.20
N GLY A 61 14.94 9.72 1.16
CA GLY A 61 16.32 9.27 1.32
C GLY A 61 17.21 9.74 0.17
N CYS A 62 16.74 9.62 -1.07
CA CYS A 62 17.42 10.15 -2.26
C CYS A 62 17.64 11.67 -2.16
N ALA A 63 16.63 12.43 -1.75
CA ALA A 63 16.77 13.87 -1.52
C ALA A 63 17.82 14.16 -0.43
N GLY A 64 17.83 13.39 0.66
CA GLY A 64 18.85 13.48 1.70
C GLY A 64 20.27 13.24 1.19
N LEU A 65 20.45 12.20 0.36
CA LEU A 65 21.73 11.89 -0.28
C LEU A 65 22.18 12.99 -1.25
N LEU A 66 21.28 13.54 -2.06
CA LEU A 66 21.60 14.64 -2.99
C LEU A 66 22.12 15.89 -2.26
N LEU A 67 21.66 16.15 -1.03
CA LEU A 67 22.15 17.25 -0.20
C LEU A 67 23.49 16.92 0.49
N LEU A 68 23.67 15.67 0.94
CA LEU A 68 24.86 15.23 1.68
C LEU A 68 26.06 14.94 0.79
N VAL A 69 25.86 14.17 -0.28
CA VAL A 69 26.94 13.64 -1.14
C VAL A 69 27.86 14.75 -1.68
N PRO A 70 27.37 15.87 -2.25
CA PRO A 70 28.24 16.93 -2.73
C PRO A 70 29.07 17.59 -1.61
N SER A 71 28.48 17.72 -0.42
CA SER A 71 29.16 18.29 0.74
C SER A 71 30.27 17.38 1.27
N LEU A 72 30.04 16.07 1.29
CA LEU A 72 31.00 15.06 1.71
C LEU A 72 32.15 14.91 0.70
N ILE A 73 31.83 14.84 -0.59
CA ILE A 73 32.83 14.77 -1.68
C ILE A 73 33.78 15.97 -1.62
N ARG A 74 33.26 17.17 -1.32
CA ARG A 74 34.08 18.38 -1.22
C ARG A 74 35.10 18.33 -0.07
N ARG A 75 34.86 17.55 0.98
CA ARG A 75 35.77 17.39 2.13
C ARG A 75 36.94 16.43 1.86
N VAL A 76 36.85 15.59 0.83
CA VAL A 76 37.95 14.70 0.44
C VAL A 76 39.12 15.55 -0.06
N SER A 77 40.26 15.50 0.64
CA SER A 77 41.44 16.32 0.35
C SER A 77 42.15 15.90 -0.94
N LEU A 78 42.14 14.61 -1.25
CA LEU A 78 42.79 14.02 -2.42
C LEU A 78 41.92 14.19 -3.68
N ARG A 79 42.45 14.93 -4.67
CA ARG A 79 41.74 15.25 -5.91
C ARG A 79 41.29 14.00 -6.68
N TRP A 80 42.13 12.96 -6.73
CA TRP A 80 41.81 11.72 -7.43
C TRP A 80 40.66 10.95 -6.76
N LEU A 81 40.68 10.83 -5.42
CA LEU A 81 39.58 10.19 -4.66
C LEU A 81 38.27 10.95 -4.82
N ARG A 82 38.32 12.29 -4.86
CA ARG A 82 37.14 13.13 -5.10
C ARG A 82 36.50 12.87 -6.45
N VAL A 83 37.31 12.73 -7.50
CA VAL A 83 36.83 12.42 -8.85
C VAL A 83 36.25 11.01 -8.90
N LEU A 84 36.93 10.04 -8.28
CA LEU A 84 36.51 8.64 -8.27
C LEU A 84 35.20 8.43 -7.51
N THR A 85 35.03 9.07 -6.36
CA THR A 85 33.77 9.06 -5.59
C THR A 85 32.64 9.78 -6.33
N GLY A 86 32.93 10.89 -7.02
CA GLY A 86 31.95 11.57 -7.88
C GLY A 86 31.45 10.69 -9.03
N TRP A 87 32.36 10.00 -9.73
CA TRP A 87 31.98 9.06 -10.78
C TRP A 87 31.23 7.85 -10.25
N ALA A 88 31.69 7.26 -9.14
CA ALA A 88 31.00 6.12 -8.53
C ALA A 88 29.56 6.46 -8.12
N THR A 89 29.35 7.64 -7.52
CA THR A 89 28.00 8.09 -7.14
C THR A 89 27.13 8.39 -8.36
N ALA A 90 27.69 8.98 -9.42
CA ALA A 90 26.96 9.19 -10.67
C ALA A 90 26.54 7.87 -11.35
N VAL A 91 27.47 6.92 -11.48
CA VAL A 91 27.20 5.60 -12.06
C VAL A 91 26.17 4.84 -11.24
N ALA A 92 26.29 4.86 -9.91
CA ALA A 92 25.31 4.23 -9.02
C ALA A 92 23.91 4.86 -9.19
N GLY A 93 23.82 6.19 -9.29
CA GLY A 93 22.55 6.89 -9.53
C GLY A 93 21.90 6.49 -10.86
N ILE A 94 22.69 6.45 -11.94
CA ILE A 94 22.21 6.03 -13.28
C ILE A 94 21.75 4.57 -13.26
N ALA A 95 22.51 3.68 -12.61
CA ALA A 95 22.17 2.27 -12.51
C ALA A 95 20.90 2.03 -11.67
N ALA A 96 20.65 2.84 -10.63
CA ALA A 96 19.49 2.71 -9.76
C ALA A 96 18.21 3.31 -10.38
N ALA A 97 18.32 4.34 -11.23
CA ALA A 97 17.20 5.03 -11.84
C ALA A 97 16.15 4.11 -12.51
N PRO A 98 16.51 3.11 -13.35
CA PRO A 98 15.51 2.22 -13.97
C PRO A 98 14.79 1.35 -12.94
N PHE A 99 15.46 0.90 -11.87
CA PHE A 99 14.81 0.10 -10.83
C PHE A 99 13.81 0.93 -10.04
N VAL A 100 14.17 2.16 -9.67
CA VAL A 100 13.27 3.09 -8.99
C VAL A 100 12.09 3.46 -9.89
N GLY A 101 12.35 3.72 -11.17
CA GLY A 101 11.31 4.04 -12.15
C GLY A 101 10.35 2.87 -12.40
N LEU A 102 10.85 1.65 -12.52
CA LEU A 102 10.02 0.45 -12.67
C LEU A 102 9.19 0.19 -11.41
N PHE A 103 9.80 0.31 -10.23
CA PHE A 103 9.10 0.18 -8.96
C PHE A 103 7.96 1.20 -8.83
N LEU A 104 8.25 2.47 -9.13
CA LEU A 104 7.25 3.55 -9.20
C LEU A 104 6.10 3.23 -10.14
N LEU A 105 6.42 2.76 -11.35
CA LEU A 105 5.42 2.41 -12.36
C LEU A 105 4.52 1.27 -11.89
N VAL A 106 5.10 0.19 -11.36
CA VAL A 106 4.34 -0.96 -10.84
C VAL A 106 3.48 -0.55 -9.65
N SER A 107 4.02 0.23 -8.71
CA SER A 107 3.25 0.75 -7.58
C SER A 107 2.10 1.66 -8.03
N LEU A 108 2.31 2.51 -9.04
CA LEU A 108 1.22 3.31 -9.61
C LEU A 108 0.15 2.42 -10.22
N ILE A 109 0.52 1.43 -11.05
CA ILE A 109 -0.43 0.51 -11.69
C ILE A 109 -1.24 -0.26 -10.64
N LEU A 110 -0.61 -0.77 -9.60
CA LEU A 110 -1.28 -1.55 -8.54
C LEU A 110 -2.19 -0.72 -7.62
N CYS A 111 -2.07 0.61 -7.64
CA CYS A 111 -2.98 1.49 -6.92
C CYS A 111 -4.31 1.72 -7.68
N PHE A 112 -4.42 1.30 -8.95
CA PHE A 112 -5.65 1.42 -9.73
C PHE A 112 -6.46 0.14 -9.64
N GLY A 113 -7.23 0.01 -8.57
CA GLY A 113 -8.32 -0.96 -8.43
C GLY A 113 -9.54 -0.22 -7.92
N THR A 114 -10.74 -0.65 -8.30
CA THR A 114 -11.94 -0.02 -7.77
C THR A 114 -12.29 -0.64 -6.44
N THR A 115 -12.21 0.18 -5.39
CA THR A 115 -12.60 -0.24 -4.06
C THR A 115 -13.80 0.56 -3.58
N VAL A 116 -14.85 -0.15 -3.17
CA VAL A 116 -16.09 0.44 -2.66
C VAL A 116 -16.34 -0.06 -1.25
N ARG A 117 -16.67 0.86 -0.35
CA ARG A 117 -17.08 0.55 1.00
C ARG A 117 -18.59 0.73 1.10
N GLU A 118 -19.28 -0.34 1.44
CA GLU A 118 -20.72 -0.33 1.69
C GLU A 118 -21.00 -0.50 3.18
N VAL A 119 -21.99 0.24 3.67
CA VAL A 119 -22.38 0.26 5.08
C VAL A 119 -23.85 -0.13 5.18
N ALA A 120 -24.13 -1.16 5.97
CA ALA A 120 -25.48 -1.63 6.24
C ALA A 120 -26.19 -0.69 7.22
N PRO A 121 -27.54 -0.74 7.30
CA PRO A 121 -28.31 0.08 8.24
C PRO A 121 -27.96 -0.14 9.72
N ASP A 122 -27.44 -1.33 10.07
CA ASP A 122 -27.00 -1.67 11.43
C ASP A 122 -25.58 -1.15 11.76
N GLY A 123 -24.92 -0.47 10.82
CA GLY A 123 -23.58 0.09 10.97
C GLY A 123 -22.45 -0.85 10.59
N ARG A 124 -22.71 -2.15 10.33
CA ARG A 124 -21.68 -3.06 9.82
C ARG A 124 -21.29 -2.66 8.40
N SER A 125 -20.04 -2.91 8.04
CA SER A 125 -19.54 -2.51 6.74
C SER A 125 -18.70 -3.60 6.08
N ILE A 126 -18.65 -3.53 4.75
CA ILE A 126 -17.77 -4.37 3.93
C ILE A 126 -17.00 -3.50 2.96
N ILE A 127 -15.88 -4.04 2.50
CA ILE A 127 -15.12 -3.51 1.38
C ILE A 127 -15.20 -4.51 0.23
N VAL A 128 -15.50 -4.01 -0.95
CA VAL A 128 -15.52 -4.76 -2.20
C VAL A 128 -14.43 -4.21 -3.10
N THR A 129 -13.51 -5.08 -3.53
CA THR A 129 -12.47 -4.72 -4.50
C THR A 129 -12.73 -5.48 -5.79
N GLN A 130 -12.66 -4.77 -6.90
CA GLN A 130 -12.69 -5.36 -8.24
C GLN A 130 -11.43 -4.92 -8.99
N ASP A 131 -10.83 -5.85 -9.72
CA ASP A 131 -9.71 -5.54 -10.59
C ASP A 131 -10.14 -4.70 -11.80
N GLU A 132 -9.29 -3.76 -12.19
CA GLU A 132 -9.67 -2.76 -13.20
C GLU A 132 -9.48 -3.25 -14.65
N PHE A 133 -8.83 -4.41 -14.84
CA PHE A 133 -8.42 -4.87 -16.17
C PHE A 133 -9.55 -5.57 -16.94
N ASP A 134 -10.15 -6.60 -16.34
CA ASP A 134 -11.30 -7.33 -16.89
C ASP A 134 -12.50 -7.34 -15.93
N GLY A 135 -12.28 -7.06 -14.64
CA GLY A 135 -13.32 -7.09 -13.62
C GLY A 135 -13.74 -8.51 -13.28
N ASP A 136 -12.93 -9.51 -13.63
CA ASP A 136 -13.25 -10.92 -13.50
C ASP A 136 -13.08 -11.40 -12.05
N VAL A 137 -12.32 -10.67 -11.23
CA VAL A 137 -12.07 -11.02 -9.83
C VAL A 137 -12.64 -9.95 -8.90
N VAL A 138 -13.66 -10.36 -8.13
CA VAL A 138 -14.25 -9.54 -7.07
C VAL A 138 -13.95 -10.19 -5.72
N HIS A 139 -13.29 -9.43 -4.85
CA HIS A 139 -13.04 -9.85 -3.47
C HIS A 139 -13.89 -9.04 -2.49
N ILE A 140 -14.41 -9.73 -1.48
CA ILE A 140 -15.18 -9.14 -0.40
C ILE A 140 -14.39 -9.25 0.89
N TYR A 141 -14.36 -8.15 1.65
CA TYR A 141 -13.74 -8.06 2.95
C TYR A 141 -14.75 -7.54 3.97
N SER A 142 -14.80 -8.16 5.14
CA SER A 142 -15.67 -7.78 6.26
C SER A 142 -14.85 -7.13 7.36
N GLU A 143 -15.52 -6.32 8.17
CA GLU A 143 -14.90 -5.57 9.25
C GLU A 143 -14.21 -6.50 10.27
N PHE A 144 -12.94 -6.24 10.57
CA PHE A 144 -12.15 -7.00 11.53
C PHE A 144 -11.88 -6.17 12.80
N ASP A 145 -11.42 -4.93 12.62
CA ASP A 145 -11.28 -3.94 13.69
C ASP A 145 -11.58 -2.53 13.16
N ALA A 146 -11.33 -1.50 13.97
CA ALA A 146 -11.62 -0.11 13.62
C ALA A 146 -10.93 0.40 12.34
N PHE A 147 -9.87 -0.27 11.87
CA PHE A 147 -9.05 0.17 10.73
C PHE A 147 -8.85 -0.91 9.67
N HIS A 148 -9.12 -2.17 9.98
CA HIS A 148 -8.82 -3.31 9.10
C HIS A 148 -10.07 -4.11 8.75
N TYR A 149 -10.07 -4.61 7.51
CA TYR A 149 -11.05 -5.57 7.00
C TYR A 149 -10.34 -6.88 6.66
N ARG A 150 -11.01 -7.99 6.93
CA ARG A 150 -10.52 -9.35 6.67
C ARG A 150 -11.23 -9.94 5.46
N TRP A 151 -10.47 -10.66 4.64
CA TRP A 151 -11.02 -11.36 3.48
C TRP A 151 -12.14 -12.31 3.87
N SER A 152 -13.29 -12.18 3.20
CA SER A 152 -14.51 -12.97 3.47
C SER A 152 -14.84 -13.94 2.34
N GLY A 153 -14.27 -13.73 1.15
CA GLY A 153 -14.46 -14.60 0.01
C GLY A 153 -14.32 -13.87 -1.32
N GLU A 154 -14.48 -14.66 -2.39
CA GLU A 154 -14.66 -14.17 -3.75
C GLU A 154 -16.15 -14.12 -4.10
N ALA A 155 -16.50 -13.23 -5.04
CA ALA A 155 -17.86 -12.98 -5.48
C ALA A 155 -17.93 -13.00 -7.02
N PRO A 156 -17.74 -14.17 -7.66
CA PRO A 156 -17.75 -14.28 -9.12
C PRO A 156 -19.09 -13.86 -9.74
N GLU A 157 -20.18 -13.85 -8.97
CA GLU A 157 -21.50 -13.39 -9.40
C GLU A 157 -21.56 -11.86 -9.61
N LEU A 158 -20.60 -11.13 -9.04
CA LEU A 158 -20.47 -9.68 -9.21
C LEU A 158 -19.43 -9.32 -10.29
N SER A 159 -18.74 -10.31 -10.84
CA SER A 159 -17.71 -10.12 -11.87
C SER A 159 -18.28 -9.64 -13.20
N GLY A 160 -17.44 -8.97 -13.98
CA GLY A 160 -17.72 -8.57 -15.35
C GLY A 160 -17.34 -7.12 -15.64
N PRO A 161 -17.62 -6.65 -16.87
CA PRO A 161 -17.09 -5.38 -17.38
C PRO A 161 -17.73 -4.13 -16.76
N ARG A 162 -18.71 -4.29 -15.86
CA ARG A 162 -19.31 -3.17 -15.14
C ARG A 162 -18.57 -2.97 -13.84
N THR A 163 -17.98 -1.79 -13.70
CA THR A 163 -17.31 -1.35 -12.49
C THR A 163 -18.27 -1.30 -11.29
N ILE A 164 -17.89 -2.00 -10.23
CA ILE A 164 -18.56 -1.92 -8.92
C ILE A 164 -18.41 -0.50 -8.38
N SER A 165 -19.54 0.11 -8.01
CA SER A 165 -19.63 1.49 -7.52
C SER A 165 -20.74 1.62 -6.49
N SER A 166 -20.59 2.54 -5.54
CA SER A 166 -21.59 2.75 -4.47
C SER A 166 -22.94 3.22 -4.98
N GLU A 167 -23.00 3.83 -6.16
CA GLU A 167 -24.27 4.19 -6.81
C GLU A 167 -25.10 2.96 -7.22
N ASN A 168 -24.42 1.84 -7.48
CA ASN A 168 -25.02 0.61 -8.00
C ASN A 168 -25.04 -0.54 -6.99
N CYS A 169 -24.50 -0.32 -5.78
CA CYS A 169 -24.39 -1.31 -4.73
C CYS A 169 -25.18 -0.90 -3.49
N ARG A 170 -25.72 -1.89 -2.78
CA ARG A 170 -26.37 -1.72 -1.49
C ARG A 170 -26.07 -2.90 -0.59
N LEU A 171 -25.81 -2.62 0.68
CA LEU A 171 -25.62 -3.62 1.70
C LEU A 171 -26.82 -3.65 2.64
N GLU A 172 -27.44 -4.81 2.78
CA GLU A 172 -28.57 -5.02 3.67
C GLU A 172 -28.25 -6.05 4.75
N THR A 173 -28.87 -5.86 5.91
CA THR A 173 -28.78 -6.81 7.01
C THR A 173 -29.89 -7.85 6.87
N SER A 174 -29.52 -9.12 6.76
CA SER A 174 -30.47 -10.24 6.72
C SER A 174 -30.14 -11.22 7.85
N GLY A 175 -30.74 -10.96 9.02
CA GLY A 175 -30.43 -11.71 10.24
C GLY A 175 -28.95 -11.55 10.63
N GLU A 176 -28.23 -12.67 10.74
CA GLU A 176 -26.80 -12.68 11.06
C GLU A 176 -25.91 -12.42 9.85
N ALA A 177 -26.45 -12.54 8.63
CA ALA A 177 -25.72 -12.32 7.39
C ALA A 177 -25.84 -10.89 6.86
N LEU A 178 -24.88 -10.51 6.03
CA LEU A 178 -24.93 -9.30 5.21
C LEU A 178 -25.22 -9.70 3.77
N VAL A 179 -26.13 -8.99 3.10
CA VAL A 179 -26.48 -9.25 1.70
C VAL A 179 -26.03 -8.04 0.89
N LEU A 180 -25.01 -8.23 0.08
CA LEU A 180 -24.54 -7.23 -0.88
C LEU A 180 -25.29 -7.43 -2.20
N SER A 181 -25.95 -6.39 -2.68
CA SER A 181 -26.61 -6.37 -3.98
C SER A 181 -25.96 -5.29 -4.85
N CYS A 182 -25.37 -5.69 -5.98
CA CYS A 182 -24.76 -4.78 -6.95
C CYS A 182 -25.35 -5.04 -8.34
N GLY A 183 -26.16 -4.09 -8.84
CA GLY A 183 -26.90 -4.27 -10.09
C GLY A 183 -27.82 -5.49 -10.06
N ALA A 184 -27.51 -6.51 -10.84
CA ALA A 184 -28.28 -7.78 -10.90
C ALA A 184 -27.66 -8.91 -10.05
N GLY A 185 -26.44 -8.73 -9.55
CA GLY A 185 -25.74 -9.72 -8.74
C GLY A 185 -26.00 -9.52 -7.25
N THR A 186 -26.09 -10.63 -6.52
CA THR A 186 -26.31 -10.62 -5.07
C THR A 186 -25.42 -11.66 -4.39
N VAL A 187 -24.75 -11.27 -3.31
CA VAL A 187 -23.87 -12.15 -2.54
C VAL A 187 -24.22 -12.07 -1.07
N THR A 188 -24.34 -13.23 -0.44
CA THR A 188 -24.59 -13.35 1.00
C THR A 188 -23.27 -13.61 1.72
N ILE A 189 -22.98 -12.78 2.70
CA ILE A 189 -21.73 -12.76 3.45
C ILE A 189 -22.06 -13.16 4.88
N HIS A 190 -21.58 -14.31 5.31
CA HIS A 190 -21.73 -14.77 6.69
C HIS A 190 -20.56 -14.24 7.52
N SER A 191 -20.86 -13.48 8.57
CA SER A 191 -19.84 -12.87 9.44
C SER A 191 -19.00 -13.88 10.24
N ASP A 192 -19.23 -15.19 10.07
CA ASP A 192 -18.75 -16.24 10.96
C ASP A 192 -17.89 -17.32 10.27
N GLN A 193 -17.09 -16.95 9.27
CA GLN A 193 -15.95 -17.80 8.89
C GLN A 193 -14.79 -17.60 9.87
N ARG A 194 -14.99 -18.08 11.10
CA ARG A 194 -13.89 -18.46 11.98
C ARG A 194 -13.40 -19.83 11.48
N PRO A 195 -12.15 -20.01 11.03
CA PRO A 195 -11.67 -21.34 10.72
C PRO A 195 -11.81 -22.18 11.99
N ALA A 196 -12.46 -23.33 11.88
CA ALA A 196 -12.42 -24.35 12.91
C ALA A 196 -10.94 -24.68 13.16
N GLY A 197 -10.52 -24.58 14.43
CA GLY A 197 -9.13 -24.67 14.85
C GLY A 197 -8.44 -26.01 14.59
#